data_AF-A0A973L1A5-F1
#
_entry.id   AF-A0A973L1A5-F1
#
_cell.length_a   1.000
_cell.length_b   1.000
_cell.length_c   1.000
_cell.angle_alpha   90.00
_cell.angle_beta   90.00
_cell.angle_gamma   90.00
#
_symmetry.space_group_name_H-M   'P 1'
#
loop_
_entity.id
_entity.type
_entity.pdbx_description
1 polymer ?
#
loop_
_entity_poly.entity_id
_entity_poly.type
_entity_poly.pdbx_seq_one_letter_code
_entity_poly.pdbx_strand_id
1 'polypeptide(L)'
;MTRSARSARSPGFPIDFPTLLQATADIPGSPAIDDYGVPLAAIHRHGANMLNQDVYWGAHLKAAAVLDTLLRHPWLEHSQADAAWAATRAVLTINGLSVAQDVKGSEVLALMRDIAGPGVPLRHIARALRTWTSEGTSEGATEADADAGTDAEGTADGAGNGTADG
;
A
#
# COMPACT_ATOMS: atom_id res chain seq x y z
N MET A 1 38.12 0.57 14.76
CA MET A 1 37.41 0.38 13.47
C MET A 1 36.04 -0.22 13.76
N THR A 2 35.09 0.61 14.16
CA THR A 2 33.71 0.23 14.47
C THR A 2 32.94 0.10 13.16
N ARG A 3 32.77 -1.14 12.68
CA ARG A 3 31.84 -1.44 11.60
C ARG A 3 30.45 -1.12 12.15
N SER A 4 29.90 0.00 11.72
CA SER A 4 28.54 0.40 12.07
C SER A 4 27.60 -0.72 11.62
N ALA A 5 27.13 -1.52 12.60
CA ALA A 5 26.10 -2.50 12.41
C ALA A 5 24.83 -1.72 12.05
N ARG A 6 24.60 -1.53 10.75
CA ARG A 6 23.36 -1.00 10.23
C ARG A 6 22.30 -2.03 10.61
N SER A 7 21.67 -1.78 11.75
CA SER A 7 20.70 -2.63 12.43
C SER A 7 19.67 -3.17 11.45
N ALA A 8 19.35 -4.45 11.60
CA ALA A 8 18.40 -5.20 10.81
C ALA A 8 17.04 -4.46 10.70
N ARG A 9 16.79 -3.78 9.58
CA ARG A 9 15.42 -3.35 9.23
C ARG A 9 14.72 -4.50 8.51
N SER A 10 14.21 -5.46 9.27
CA SER A 10 12.91 -6.09 8.95
C SER A 10 11.96 -5.58 10.03
N PRO A 11 10.97 -4.75 9.67
CA PRO A 11 9.72 -5.35 9.22
C PRO A 11 9.05 -4.51 8.11
N GLY A 12 8.96 -5.06 6.91
CA GLY A 12 7.86 -4.65 6.03
C GLY A 12 6.64 -5.38 6.54
N PHE A 13 5.63 -4.67 7.05
CA PHE A 13 4.33 -5.29 7.35
C PHE A 13 3.90 -6.08 6.11
N PRO A 14 3.55 -7.37 6.25
CA PRO A 14 3.14 -8.16 5.11
C PRO A 14 1.93 -7.47 4.49
N ILE A 15 1.93 -7.32 3.16
CA ILE A 15 0.69 -6.97 2.48
C ILE A 15 -0.34 -8.06 2.81
N ASP A 16 -1.54 -7.64 3.19
CA ASP A 16 -2.63 -8.54 3.52
C ASP A 16 -3.67 -8.57 2.40
N PHE A 17 -4.61 -9.50 2.53
CA PHE A 17 -5.67 -9.68 1.54
C PHE A 17 -6.60 -8.46 1.45
N PRO A 18 -7.04 -7.84 2.55
CA PRO A 18 -7.79 -6.57 2.49
C PRO A 18 -7.08 -5.46 1.71
N THR A 19 -5.77 -5.28 1.89
CA THR A 19 -5.00 -4.28 1.13
C THR A 19 -5.02 -4.56 -0.38
N LEU A 20 -4.91 -5.84 -0.78
CA LEU A 20 -5.03 -6.22 -2.19
C LEU A 20 -6.46 -5.99 -2.74
N LEU A 21 -7.49 -6.30 -1.95
CA LEU A 21 -8.87 -6.03 -2.34
C LEU A 21 -9.11 -4.53 -2.49
N GLN A 22 -8.58 -3.70 -1.59
CA GLN A 22 -8.68 -2.25 -1.73
C GLN A 22 -8.03 -1.76 -3.03
N ALA A 23 -6.85 -2.29 -3.37
CA ALA A 23 -6.18 -1.96 -4.62
C ALA A 23 -7.02 -2.31 -5.88
N THR A 24 -7.90 -3.30 -5.81
CA THR A 24 -8.87 -3.61 -6.89
C THR A 24 -10.11 -2.72 -6.85
N ALA A 25 -10.60 -2.37 -5.66
CA ALA A 25 -11.79 -1.55 -5.50
C ALA A 25 -11.60 -0.13 -6.04
N ASP A 26 -10.37 0.39 -5.96
CA ASP A 26 -9.99 1.71 -6.47
C ASP A 26 -9.94 1.78 -8.01
N ILE A 27 -10.03 0.63 -8.70
CA ILE A 27 -10.03 0.57 -10.16
C ILE A 27 -11.43 0.87 -10.72
N PRO A 28 -11.57 1.72 -11.76
CA PRO A 28 -12.85 1.98 -12.40
C PRO A 28 -13.58 0.71 -12.82
N GLY A 29 -14.83 0.57 -12.40
CA GLY A 29 -15.66 -0.62 -12.66
C GLY A 29 -15.48 -1.76 -11.65
N SER A 30 -14.51 -1.67 -10.74
CA SER A 30 -14.21 -2.66 -9.69
C SER A 30 -14.17 -4.10 -10.24
N PRO A 31 -13.09 -4.46 -10.95
CA PRO A 31 -13.01 -5.74 -11.66
C PRO A 31 -13.27 -6.92 -10.74
N ALA A 32 -14.03 -7.91 -11.24
CA ALA A 32 -14.24 -9.16 -10.53
C ALA A 32 -12.93 -9.95 -10.42
N ILE A 33 -12.76 -10.66 -9.30
CA ILE A 33 -11.63 -11.57 -9.08
C ILE A 33 -12.00 -12.95 -9.63
N ASP A 34 -11.26 -13.39 -10.65
CA ASP A 34 -11.45 -14.69 -11.29
C ASP A 34 -10.70 -15.80 -10.57
N ASP A 35 -9.53 -15.49 -10.00
CA ASP A 35 -8.68 -16.46 -9.28
C ASP A 35 -8.10 -15.84 -8.00
N TYR A 36 -8.70 -16.21 -6.86
CA TYR A 36 -8.23 -15.81 -5.53
C TYR A 36 -6.87 -16.42 -5.14
N GLY A 37 -6.43 -17.49 -5.80
CA GLY A 37 -5.15 -18.14 -5.54
C GLY A 37 -3.94 -17.26 -5.88
N VAL A 38 -4.06 -16.40 -6.88
CA VAL A 38 -2.98 -15.49 -7.33
C VAL A 38 -2.65 -14.41 -6.30
N PRO A 39 -3.60 -13.60 -5.78
CA PRO A 39 -3.32 -12.63 -4.74
C PRO A 39 -2.84 -13.30 -3.44
N LEU A 40 -3.38 -14.46 -3.07
CA LEU A 40 -2.90 -15.24 -1.93
C LEU A 40 -1.44 -15.68 -2.14
N ALA A 41 -1.08 -16.16 -3.33
CA ALA A 41 0.30 -16.50 -3.67
C ALA A 41 1.22 -15.27 -3.59
N ALA A 42 0.76 -14.10 -4.03
CA ALA A 42 1.53 -12.87 -3.93
C ALA A 42 1.80 -12.47 -2.46
N ILE A 43 0.80 -12.58 -1.58
CA ILE A 43 0.93 -12.36 -0.13
C ILE A 43 1.93 -13.33 0.49
N HIS A 44 1.79 -14.63 0.21
CA HIS A 44 2.70 -15.65 0.74
C HIS A 44 4.12 -15.46 0.24
N ARG A 45 4.29 -15.10 -1.05
CA ARG A 45 5.60 -14.81 -1.63
C ARG A 45 6.21 -13.58 -0.97
N HIS A 46 5.45 -12.50 -0.80
CA HIS A 46 5.90 -11.28 -0.11
C HIS A 46 6.38 -11.56 1.32
N GLY A 47 5.62 -12.35 2.08
CA GLY A 47 5.89 -12.72 3.47
C GLY A 47 6.80 -13.93 3.66
N ALA A 48 7.37 -14.48 2.59
CA ALA A 48 8.13 -15.73 2.66
C ALA A 48 9.39 -15.58 3.53
N ASN A 49 9.48 -16.44 4.54
CA ASN A 49 10.62 -16.55 5.45
C ASN A 49 11.11 -18.01 5.46
N MET A 50 12.43 -18.19 5.42
CA MET A 50 13.08 -19.49 5.45
C MET A 50 14.25 -19.42 6.43
N LEU A 51 14.30 -20.36 7.38
CA LEU A 51 15.36 -20.44 8.40
C LEU A 51 15.54 -19.12 9.19
N ASN A 52 14.43 -18.47 9.57
CA ASN A 52 14.41 -17.16 10.22
C ASN A 52 15.05 -16.03 9.39
N GLN A 53 15.10 -16.18 8.07
CA GLN A 53 15.58 -15.18 7.13
C GLN A 53 14.51 -14.88 6.08
N ASP A 54 14.27 -13.59 5.82
CA ASP A 54 13.36 -13.19 4.75
C ASP A 54 13.90 -13.69 3.40
N VAL A 55 13.07 -14.38 2.62
CA VAL A 55 13.43 -14.84 1.28
C VAL A 55 13.66 -13.65 0.35
N TYR A 56 12.84 -12.59 0.49
CA TYR A 56 12.96 -11.35 -0.25
C TYR A 56 13.53 -10.26 0.66
N TRP A 57 14.83 -10.03 0.56
CA TRP A 57 15.52 -9.04 1.40
C TRP A 57 15.16 -7.61 0.98
N GLY A 58 14.32 -6.96 1.79
CA GLY A 58 14.01 -5.53 1.68
C GLY A 58 12.78 -5.20 0.83
N ALA A 59 12.29 -3.97 0.99
CA ALA A 59 11.02 -3.50 0.45
C ALA A 59 10.92 -3.62 -1.08
N HIS A 60 11.99 -3.29 -1.83
CA HIS A 60 11.98 -3.36 -3.29
C HIS A 60 11.85 -4.78 -3.83
N LEU A 61 12.51 -5.76 -3.19
CA LEU A 61 12.39 -7.17 -3.59
C LEU A 61 11.02 -7.73 -3.22
N LYS A 62 10.48 -7.35 -2.07
CA LYS A 62 9.12 -7.70 -1.64
C LYS A 62 8.06 -7.11 -2.57
N ALA A 63 8.19 -5.83 -2.94
CA ALA A 63 7.32 -5.17 -3.91
C ALA A 63 7.43 -5.79 -5.31
N ALA A 64 8.65 -6.09 -5.75
CA ALA A 64 8.88 -6.78 -7.01
C ALA A 64 8.24 -8.17 -7.04
N ALA A 65 8.27 -8.92 -5.93
CA ALA A 65 7.66 -10.25 -5.84
C ALA A 65 6.13 -10.20 -5.97
N VAL A 66 5.49 -9.18 -5.40
CA VAL A 66 4.06 -8.93 -5.56
C VAL A 66 3.74 -8.58 -7.01
N LEU A 67 4.44 -7.59 -7.58
CA LEU A 67 4.23 -7.16 -8.97
C LEU A 67 4.41 -8.30 -9.97
N ASP A 68 5.48 -9.08 -9.82
CA ASP A 68 5.80 -10.24 -10.66
C ASP A 68 4.72 -11.32 -10.57
N THR A 69 4.21 -11.61 -9.38
CA THR A 69 3.18 -12.65 -9.19
C THR A 69 1.84 -12.20 -9.79
N LEU A 70 1.42 -10.97 -9.51
CA LEU A 70 0.12 -10.44 -9.96
C LEU A 70 0.05 -10.19 -11.47
N LEU A 71 1.19 -9.99 -12.15
CA LEU A 71 1.25 -9.78 -13.61
C LEU A 71 1.46 -11.06 -14.43
N ARG A 72 1.94 -12.15 -13.80
CA ARG A 72 2.23 -13.40 -14.52
C ARG A 72 1.04 -14.36 -14.58
N HIS A 73 0.03 -14.14 -13.76
CA HIS A 73 -1.13 -15.02 -13.66
C HIS A 73 -2.42 -14.20 -13.81
N PRO A 74 -3.32 -14.55 -14.74
CA PRO A 74 -4.62 -13.89 -14.84
C PRO A 74 -5.41 -14.14 -13.54
N TRP A 75 -5.95 -13.07 -12.95
CA TRP A 75 -6.71 -13.13 -11.69
C TRP A 75 -7.85 -12.11 -11.60
N LEU A 76 -7.95 -11.20 -12.57
CA LEU A 76 -9.02 -10.22 -12.69
C LEU A 76 -9.61 -10.27 -14.10
N GLU A 77 -10.90 -9.96 -14.19
CA GLU A 77 -11.64 -9.84 -15.45
C GLU A 77 -10.98 -8.80 -16.40
N HIS A 78 -10.53 -7.67 -15.84
CA HIS A 78 -9.82 -6.62 -16.55
C HIS A 78 -8.90 -5.83 -15.62
N SER A 79 -8.11 -4.89 -16.18
CA SER A 79 -7.29 -3.92 -15.43
C SER A 79 -6.31 -4.52 -14.40
N GLN A 80 -5.89 -5.77 -14.62
CA GLN A 80 -4.90 -6.45 -13.78
C GLN A 80 -3.61 -5.66 -13.59
N ALA A 81 -3.14 -5.00 -14.65
CA ALA A 81 -1.96 -4.16 -14.61
C ALA A 81 -2.10 -3.07 -13.53
N ASP A 82 -3.17 -2.28 -13.61
CA ASP A 82 -3.39 -1.16 -12.69
C ASP A 82 -3.53 -1.63 -11.24
N ALA A 83 -4.28 -2.73 -11.01
CA ALA A 83 -4.42 -3.33 -9.69
C ALA A 83 -3.08 -3.85 -9.14
N ALA A 84 -2.27 -4.52 -9.98
CA ALA A 84 -0.95 -5.01 -9.59
C ALA A 84 0.01 -3.86 -9.24
N TRP A 85 -0.06 -2.74 -9.98
CA TRP A 85 0.72 -1.55 -9.67
C TRP A 85 0.26 -0.87 -8.38
N ALA A 86 -1.05 -0.75 -8.16
CA ALA A 86 -1.62 -0.21 -6.93
C ALA A 86 -1.20 -1.03 -5.70
N ALA A 87 -1.30 -2.36 -5.77
CA ALA A 87 -0.81 -3.27 -4.73
C ALA A 87 0.70 -3.11 -4.47
N THR A 88 1.49 -2.96 -5.52
CA THR A 88 2.94 -2.76 -5.43
C THR A 88 3.27 -1.43 -4.74
N ARG A 89 2.53 -0.36 -5.06
CA ARG A 89 2.66 0.93 -4.38
C ARG A 89 2.29 0.82 -2.90
N ALA A 90 1.22 0.09 -2.55
CA ALA A 90 0.84 -0.15 -1.16
C ALA A 90 1.98 -0.83 -0.38
N VAL A 91 2.62 -1.86 -0.98
CA VAL A 91 3.83 -2.47 -0.38
C VAL A 91 4.92 -1.44 -0.14
N LEU A 92 5.24 -0.61 -1.12
CA LEU A 92 6.28 0.42 -0.98
C LEU A 92 5.92 1.41 0.13
N THR A 93 4.69 1.90 0.16
CA THR A 93 4.19 2.86 1.15
C THR A 93 4.22 2.31 2.57
N ILE A 94 3.77 1.08 2.79
CA ILE A 94 3.84 0.40 4.10
C ILE A 94 5.30 0.25 4.57
N ASN A 95 6.25 0.20 3.63
CA ASN A 95 7.68 0.15 3.93
C ASN A 95 8.35 1.55 4.01
N GLY A 96 7.56 2.63 4.07
CA GLY A 96 8.07 4.01 4.17
C GLY A 96 8.68 4.56 2.88
N LEU A 97 8.38 3.94 1.73
CA LEU A 97 8.86 4.35 0.42
C LEU A 97 7.73 4.95 -0.41
N SER A 98 8.04 6.01 -1.14
CA SER A 98 7.15 6.60 -2.14
C SER A 98 7.80 6.56 -3.51
N VAL A 99 6.97 6.36 -4.55
CA VAL A 99 7.40 6.51 -5.94
C VAL A 99 7.51 8.01 -6.25
N ALA A 100 8.63 8.44 -6.82
CA ALA A 100 8.88 9.83 -7.15
C ALA A 100 7.90 10.35 -8.22
N GLN A 101 7.54 11.62 -8.11
CA GLN A 101 6.51 12.25 -8.97
C GLN A 101 6.97 12.40 -10.43
N ASP A 102 8.27 12.38 -10.69
CA ASP A 102 8.88 12.54 -12.00
C ASP A 102 8.95 11.23 -12.82
N VAL A 103 8.64 10.09 -12.20
CA VAL A 103 8.58 8.79 -12.87
C VAL A 103 7.45 8.81 -13.90
N LYS A 104 7.80 8.57 -15.16
CA LYS A 104 6.81 8.66 -16.24
C LYS A 104 5.93 7.42 -16.23
N GLY A 105 4.62 7.62 -16.41
CA GLY A 105 3.67 6.51 -16.56
C GLY A 105 4.05 5.53 -17.68
N SER A 106 4.69 6.01 -18.75
CA SER A 106 5.18 5.15 -19.84
C SER A 106 6.32 4.22 -19.41
N GLU A 107 7.16 4.62 -18.45
CA GLU A 107 8.25 3.76 -17.92
C GLU A 107 7.68 2.65 -17.04
N VAL A 108 6.68 2.98 -16.22
CA VAL A 108 5.95 2.00 -15.40
C VAL A 108 5.25 0.99 -16.29
N LEU A 109 4.50 1.45 -17.30
CA LEU A 109 3.81 0.59 -18.26
C LEU A 109 4.77 -0.30 -19.07
N ALA A 110 5.95 0.23 -19.43
CA ALA A 110 6.98 -0.55 -20.12
C ALA A 110 7.49 -1.68 -19.22
N LEU A 111 7.84 -1.39 -17.96
CA LEU A 111 8.28 -2.40 -17.00
C LEU A 111 7.22 -3.50 -16.83
N MET A 112 5.95 -3.12 -16.66
CA MET A 112 4.87 -4.09 -16.44
C MET A 112 4.64 -4.98 -17.66
N ARG A 113 4.74 -4.41 -18.87
CA ARG A 113 4.69 -5.18 -20.11
C ARG A 113 5.83 -6.18 -20.22
N ASP A 114 7.05 -5.77 -19.83
CA ASP A 114 8.20 -6.65 -19.83
C ASP A 114 8.01 -7.81 -18.83
N ILE A 115 7.47 -7.53 -17.64
CA ILE A 115 7.19 -8.54 -16.60
C ILE A 115 6.16 -9.57 -17.07
N ALA A 116 5.09 -9.12 -17.74
CA ALA A 116 4.08 -9.99 -18.33
C ALA A 116 4.67 -10.90 -19.42
N GLY A 117 5.79 -10.50 -20.03
CA GLY A 117 6.58 -11.33 -20.93
C GLY A 117 7.48 -12.37 -20.21
N PRO A 118 8.11 -13.28 -20.98
CA PRO A 118 9.05 -14.24 -20.43
C PRO A 118 10.39 -13.57 -20.06
N GLY A 119 10.98 -13.99 -18.94
CA GLY A 119 12.42 -13.84 -18.72
C GLY A 119 12.91 -12.56 -18.02
N VAL A 120 12.03 -11.71 -17.48
CA VAL A 120 12.48 -10.61 -16.61
C VAL A 120 12.85 -11.15 -15.23
N PRO A 121 14.12 -11.07 -14.81
CA PRO A 121 14.50 -11.56 -13.50
C PRO A 121 14.02 -10.60 -12.41
N LEU A 122 13.57 -11.14 -11.29
CA LEU A 122 13.00 -10.37 -10.17
C LEU A 122 13.89 -9.20 -9.70
N ARG A 123 15.22 -9.40 -9.70
CA ARG A 123 16.20 -8.35 -9.35
C ARG A 123 16.17 -7.14 -10.26
N HIS A 124 15.76 -7.30 -11.52
CA HIS A 124 15.61 -6.20 -12.47
C HIS A 124 14.43 -5.32 -12.05
N ILE A 125 13.28 -5.96 -11.76
CA ILE A 125 12.07 -5.29 -11.28
C ILE A 125 12.39 -4.50 -10.01
N ALA A 126 13.04 -5.15 -9.02
CA ALA A 126 13.45 -4.49 -7.79
C ALA A 126 14.42 -3.31 -8.01
N ARG A 127 15.30 -3.39 -9.01
CA ARG A 127 16.21 -2.29 -9.36
C ARG A 127 15.45 -1.10 -9.95
N ALA A 128 14.51 -1.35 -10.86
CA ALA A 128 13.67 -0.29 -11.44
C ALA A 128 12.84 0.40 -10.34
N LEU A 129 12.20 -0.38 -9.46
CA LEU A 129 11.49 0.17 -8.31
C LEU A 129 12.41 1.01 -7.42
N ARG A 130 13.65 0.55 -7.18
CA ARG A 130 14.62 1.28 -6.37
C ARG A 130 15.05 2.61 -6.99
N THR A 131 15.19 2.68 -8.31
CA THR A 131 15.51 3.94 -9.00
C THR A 131 14.36 4.94 -8.96
N TRP A 132 13.14 4.46 -8.80
CA TRP A 132 11.92 5.27 -8.78
C TRP A 132 11.48 5.72 -7.39
N THR A 133 12.08 5.19 -6.33
CA THR A 133 11.60 5.43 -4.97
C THR A 133 12.60 6.17 -4.10
N SER A 134 12.07 7.04 -3.25
CA SER A 134 12.79 7.67 -2.14
C SER A 134 12.12 7.33 -0.81
N GLU A 135 12.80 7.58 0.31
CA GLU A 135 12.14 7.58 1.62
C GLU A 135 11.05 8.68 1.58
N GLY A 136 9.82 8.32 1.92
CA GLY A 136 8.73 9.28 1.95
C GLY A 136 8.90 10.21 3.15
N THR A 137 8.88 11.53 2.93
CA THR A 137 8.64 12.48 4.02
C THR A 137 7.22 12.25 4.52
N SER A 138 7.06 11.53 5.62
CA SER A 138 5.78 11.44 6.31
C SER A 138 5.52 12.78 7.02
N GLU A 139 5.03 13.78 6.30
CA GLU A 139 4.39 14.92 6.95
C GLU A 139 3.00 14.49 7.45
N GLY A 140 2.87 14.43 8.78
CA GLY A 140 1.60 14.60 9.48
C GLY A 140 0.67 13.38 9.57
N ALA A 141 0.96 12.45 10.48
CA ALA A 141 -0.10 11.82 11.26
C ALA A 141 -0.10 12.49 12.65
N THR A 142 -0.65 13.70 12.72
CA THR A 142 -0.95 14.38 13.98
C THR A 142 -2.45 14.63 14.04
N GLU A 143 -3.12 13.87 14.90
CA GLU A 143 -4.36 14.17 15.67
C GLU A 143 -4.91 12.80 16.16
N ALA A 144 -5.19 12.56 17.43
CA ALA A 144 -5.65 13.47 18.46
C ALA A 144 -5.15 13.04 19.85
N ASP A 145 -4.34 13.89 20.48
CA ASP A 145 -4.46 14.16 21.90
C ASP A 145 -5.44 15.33 22.04
N ALA A 146 -6.67 15.05 22.47
CA ALA A 146 -7.63 16.04 22.92
C ALA A 146 -8.43 15.45 24.09
N ASP A 147 -7.74 15.28 25.21
CA ASP A 147 -8.35 15.29 26.54
C ASP A 147 -8.14 16.68 27.14
N ALA A 148 -9.22 17.45 27.26
CA ALA A 148 -9.38 18.53 28.22
C ALA A 148 -10.84 19.00 28.19
N GLY A 149 -11.65 18.48 29.12
CA GLY A 149 -12.90 19.13 29.48
C GLY A 149 -12.65 20.46 30.20
N THR A 150 -13.54 21.43 30.02
CA THR A 150 -14.24 22.17 31.10
C THR A 150 -15.18 23.24 30.51
N ASP A 151 -16.44 23.13 30.93
CA ASP A 151 -17.36 24.15 31.43
C ASP A 151 -17.86 25.29 30.52
N ALA A 152 -19.17 25.28 30.22
CA ALA A 152 -20.01 26.48 30.19
C ALA A 152 -21.51 26.10 30.16
N GLU A 153 -22.12 25.93 31.33
CA GLU A 153 -23.58 25.98 31.48
C GLU A 153 -23.94 27.41 31.90
N GLY A 154 -24.66 28.13 31.05
CA GLY A 154 -24.93 29.56 31.22
C GLY A 154 -26.03 30.08 30.30
N THR A 155 -27.27 29.90 30.76
CA THR A 155 -28.31 30.94 30.92
C THR A 155 -28.77 31.82 29.74
N ALA A 156 -30.11 31.86 29.62
CA ALA A 156 -31.02 32.84 29.00
C ALA A 156 -31.27 32.67 27.48
N ASP A 157 -32.46 32.88 26.93
CA ASP A 157 -33.71 33.49 27.40
C ASP A 157 -34.82 33.16 26.38
N GLY A 158 -36.11 33.35 26.71
CA GLY A 158 -37.12 33.53 25.65
C GLY A 158 -38.55 33.06 25.90
N ALA A 159 -39.24 33.75 26.83
CA ALA A 159 -40.64 34.17 26.82
C ALA A 159 -41.67 33.54 25.84
N GLY A 160 -42.80 33.10 26.43
CA GLY A 160 -44.08 32.86 25.76
C GLY A 160 -45.27 32.88 26.73
N ASN A 161 -45.64 34.07 27.20
CA ASN A 161 -46.98 34.47 27.70
C ASN A 161 -48.09 33.80 26.86
N GLY A 162 -49.10 33.08 27.35
CA GLY A 162 -50.01 33.32 28.47
C GLY A 162 -51.39 33.66 27.89
N THR A 163 -52.45 32.94 28.29
CA THR A 163 -53.86 33.36 28.39
C THR A 163 -54.68 32.18 28.92
N ALA A 164 -55.30 32.40 30.08
CA ALA A 164 -56.38 31.60 30.62
C ALA A 164 -57.72 32.13 30.07
N ASP A 165 -58.68 31.25 29.83
CA ASP A 165 -60.08 31.41 30.24
C ASP A 165 -60.95 30.24 29.72
N GLY A 166 -61.89 29.80 30.56
CA GLY A 166 -63.15 29.16 30.15
C GLY A 166 -63.24 27.65 30.22
#